data_AF-H0FTW1-F1
#
_entry.id   AF-H0FTW1-F1
#
_cell.length_a   1.000
_cell.length_b   1.000
_cell.length_c   1.000
_cell.angle_alpha   90.00
_cell.angle_beta   90.00
_cell.angle_gamma   90.00
#
_symmetry.space_group_name_H-M   'P 1'
#
loop_
_entity.id
_entity.type
_entity.pdbx_description
1 polymer ?
#
loop_
_entity_poly.entity_id
_entity_poly.type
_entity_poly.pdbx_seq_one_letter_code
_entity_poly.pdbx_strand_id
1 'polypeptide(L)'
;MRTAVALSLAARRPRLDDRPLDKRIGLVILATDHTTEVDFQRMVASDRIGVYVTRIPYANPVTPENLRAMQPSLTEAAALILPDETLDVVMYSCTSASVVIGDSEVAAAIKAAKPEAAVVTPTAASVQGLRALSANRISVLTPYTIETSRPMADYFAERGFAIDGFTCLGLTDDREMARISPKEIVAFAKEAAAPASDALFISCTAVRAAGVIAEIEQAIGKPVVSSNYATAWACLRLCGDREARPQLGRLMELPLEEERP
;
A
#
# COMPACT_ATOMS: atom_id res chain seq x y z
N MET A 1 31.60 -27.93 -39.99
CA MET A 1 30.45 -28.85 -39.85
C MET A 1 30.07 -28.87 -38.37
N ARG A 2 28.95 -28.27 -37.96
CA ARG A 2 28.53 -28.27 -36.54
C ARG A 2 27.88 -29.62 -36.24
N THR A 3 28.45 -30.37 -35.30
CA THR A 3 27.88 -31.62 -34.81
C THR A 3 26.53 -31.33 -34.16
N ALA A 4 25.47 -32.01 -34.61
CA ALA A 4 24.15 -31.87 -34.03
C ALA A 4 24.13 -32.40 -32.58
N VAL A 5 23.54 -31.64 -31.66
CA VAL A 5 23.38 -32.04 -30.26
C VAL A 5 22.15 -32.94 -30.14
N ALA A 6 22.30 -34.12 -29.54
CA ALA A 6 21.18 -35.02 -29.27
C ALA A 6 20.42 -34.56 -28.02
N LEU A 7 19.12 -34.31 -28.19
CA LEU A 7 18.20 -33.98 -27.09
C LEU A 7 17.46 -35.26 -26.65
N SER A 8 17.28 -35.43 -25.34
CA SER A 8 16.50 -36.54 -24.79
C SER A 8 15.56 -36.05 -23.69
N LEU A 9 14.42 -36.72 -23.56
CA LEU A 9 13.45 -36.46 -22.50
C LEU A 9 13.83 -37.23 -21.24
N ALA A 10 13.63 -36.62 -20.06
CA ALA A 10 13.83 -37.30 -18.79
C ALA A 10 12.91 -38.53 -18.67
N ALA A 11 13.43 -39.62 -18.08
CA ALA A 11 12.70 -40.88 -17.93
C ALA A 11 11.53 -40.82 -16.93
N ARG A 12 11.44 -39.76 -16.12
CA ARG A 12 10.36 -39.54 -15.16
C ARG A 12 9.89 -38.10 -15.20
N ARG A 13 8.60 -37.89 -14.90
CA ARG A 13 8.06 -36.54 -14.68
C ARG A 13 8.57 -35.99 -13.35
N PRO A 14 8.80 -34.66 -13.23
CA PRO A 14 9.03 -34.05 -11.95
C PRO A 14 7.76 -34.15 -11.09
N ARG A 15 7.95 -34.24 -9.76
CA ARG A 15 6.86 -33.96 -8.81
C ARG A 15 6.61 -32.46 -8.84
N LEU A 16 5.34 -32.06 -8.88
CA LEU A 16 4.92 -30.67 -8.78
C LEU A 16 4.37 -30.44 -7.37
N ASP A 17 4.76 -29.32 -6.77
CA ASP A 17 4.09 -28.79 -5.59
C ASP A 17 2.82 -28.03 -6.03
N ASP A 18 1.85 -27.86 -5.13
CA ASP A 18 0.57 -27.20 -5.45
C ASP A 18 0.78 -25.75 -5.93
N ARG A 19 1.75 -25.06 -5.32
CA ARG A 19 2.16 -23.69 -5.67
C ARG A 19 3.67 -23.51 -5.42
N PRO A 20 4.35 -22.60 -6.13
CA PRO A 20 5.74 -22.26 -5.84
C PRO A 20 5.95 -21.55 -4.49
N LEU A 21 4.94 -20.80 -4.03
CA LEU A 21 4.91 -20.08 -2.75
C LEU A 21 3.52 -20.23 -2.15
N ASP A 22 3.44 -20.38 -0.83
CA ASP A 22 2.19 -20.63 -0.09
C ASP A 22 1.17 -19.50 -0.29
N LYS A 23 1.66 -18.26 -0.33
CA LYS A 23 0.85 -17.04 -0.41
C LYS A 23 1.26 -16.17 -1.59
N ARG A 24 0.28 -15.58 -2.26
CA ARG A 24 0.49 -14.75 -3.45
C ARG A 24 -0.24 -13.43 -3.32
N ILE A 25 0.52 -12.34 -3.37
CA ILE A 25 0.01 -10.96 -3.35
C ILE A 25 0.21 -10.35 -4.74
N GLY A 26 -0.87 -9.87 -5.33
CA GLY A 26 -0.83 -9.04 -6.53
C GLY A 26 -0.78 -7.56 -6.19
N LEU A 27 0.08 -6.80 -6.85
CA LEU A 27 0.13 -5.34 -6.74
C LEU A 27 -0.29 -4.71 -8.07
N VAL A 28 -1.34 -3.90 -8.04
CA VAL A 28 -1.71 -3.00 -9.15
C VAL A 28 -1.16 -1.62 -8.79
N ILE A 29 -0.04 -1.23 -9.40
CA ILE A 29 0.66 0.03 -9.07
C ILE A 29 0.69 0.98 -10.28
N LEU A 30 1.05 2.24 -10.06
CA LEU A 30 1.13 3.21 -11.15
C LEU A 30 2.38 2.96 -12.02
N ALA A 31 2.30 3.28 -13.30
CA ALA A 31 3.45 3.21 -14.21
C ALA A 31 4.65 4.05 -13.74
N THR A 32 4.38 5.09 -12.94
CA THR A 32 5.34 6.02 -12.32
C THR A 32 5.77 5.62 -10.90
N ASP A 33 5.34 4.46 -10.37
CA ASP A 33 5.69 4.02 -9.02
C ASP A 33 7.18 3.72 -8.87
N HIS A 34 7.79 4.29 -7.82
CA HIS A 34 9.19 4.09 -7.43
C HIS A 34 9.34 3.48 -6.01
N THR A 35 8.23 3.25 -5.31
CA THR A 35 8.22 3.12 -3.85
C THR A 35 7.47 1.89 -3.38
N THR A 36 6.23 1.69 -3.81
CA THR A 36 5.38 0.57 -3.37
C THR A 36 6.04 -0.76 -3.64
N GLU A 37 6.53 -0.97 -4.87
CA GLU A 37 7.17 -2.23 -5.24
C GLU A 37 8.39 -2.51 -4.35
N VAL A 38 9.22 -1.48 -4.13
CA VAL A 38 10.42 -1.60 -3.30
C VAL A 38 10.08 -1.83 -1.82
N ASP A 39 9.06 -1.17 -1.30
CA ASP A 39 8.60 -1.34 0.08
C ASP A 39 8.04 -2.77 0.29
N PHE A 40 7.23 -3.28 -0.66
CA PHE A 40 6.71 -4.65 -0.59
C PHE A 40 7.81 -5.71 -0.73
N GLN A 41 8.81 -5.49 -1.58
CA GLN A 41 9.97 -6.39 -1.66
C GLN A 41 10.75 -6.45 -0.34
N ARG A 42 10.82 -5.34 0.41
CA ARG A 42 11.55 -5.27 1.69
C ARG A 42 10.75 -5.78 2.88
N MET A 43 9.43 -5.55 2.88
CA MET A 43 8.59 -5.72 4.06
C MET A 43 7.68 -6.94 4.00
N VAL A 44 7.37 -7.44 2.80
CA VAL A 44 6.29 -8.42 2.58
C VAL A 44 6.79 -9.68 1.87
N ALA A 45 7.62 -9.53 0.85
CA ALA A 45 8.16 -10.66 0.10
C ALA A 45 9.01 -11.58 1.01
N SER A 46 8.81 -12.90 0.87
CA SER A 46 9.53 -13.92 1.64
C SER A 46 9.48 -15.26 0.91
N ASP A 47 10.13 -16.28 1.47
CA ASP A 47 10.03 -17.67 0.98
C ASP A 47 8.62 -18.26 1.11
N ARG A 48 7.71 -17.57 1.82
CA ARG A 48 6.30 -17.95 1.96
C ARG A 48 5.36 -17.08 1.13
N ILE A 49 5.69 -15.80 0.93
CA ILE A 49 4.81 -14.79 0.31
C ILE A 49 5.46 -14.25 -0.97
N GLY A 50 4.85 -14.58 -2.11
CA GLY A 50 5.20 -14.02 -3.41
C GLY A 50 4.51 -12.68 -3.68
N VAL A 51 5.26 -11.74 -4.25
CA VAL A 51 4.75 -10.42 -4.67
C VAL A 51 4.84 -10.31 -6.20
N TYR A 52 3.70 -10.09 -6.85
CA TYR A 52 3.57 -10.05 -8.31
C TYR A 52 2.97 -8.73 -8.75
N VAL A 53 3.64 -8.02 -9.66
CA VAL A 53 3.34 -6.62 -9.96
C VAL A 53 2.81 -6.47 -11.38
N THR A 54 1.76 -5.66 -11.52
CA THR A 54 1.32 -5.07 -12.78
C THR A 54 1.27 -3.55 -12.65
N ARG A 55 1.33 -2.85 -13.78
CA ARG A 55 1.32 -1.38 -13.82
C ARG A 55 0.14 -0.86 -14.65
N ILE A 56 -0.50 0.19 -14.16
CA ILE A 56 -1.52 0.95 -14.91
C ILE A 56 -0.97 2.29 -15.39
N PRO A 57 -1.43 2.79 -16.55
CA PRO A 57 -1.07 4.13 -17.00
C PRO A 57 -1.60 5.17 -16.02
N TYR A 58 -0.78 6.19 -15.75
CA TYR A 58 -1.14 7.34 -14.95
C TYR A 58 -0.44 8.58 -15.52
N ALA A 59 -1.15 9.72 -15.50
CA ALA A 59 -0.64 10.98 -15.99
C ALA A 59 -0.62 12.01 -14.86
N ASN A 60 0.54 12.64 -14.67
CA ASN A 60 0.66 13.83 -13.83
C ASN A 60 0.10 15.06 -14.57
N PRO A 61 -0.35 16.11 -13.86
CA PRO A 61 -0.31 16.29 -12.40
C PRO A 61 -1.36 15.46 -11.64
N VAL A 62 -1.17 15.31 -10.33
CA VAL A 62 -2.12 14.65 -9.41
C VAL A 62 -3.38 15.50 -9.22
N THR A 63 -4.35 15.35 -10.13
CA THR A 63 -5.68 15.97 -10.08
C THR A 63 -6.79 14.92 -9.93
N PRO A 64 -7.95 15.28 -9.36
CA PRO A 64 -9.09 14.36 -9.27
C PRO A 64 -9.48 13.71 -10.61
N GLU A 65 -9.44 14.46 -11.71
CA GLU A 65 -9.77 13.97 -13.05
C GLU A 65 -8.80 12.88 -13.51
N ASN A 66 -7.49 13.14 -13.41
CA ASN A 66 -6.45 12.18 -13.78
C ASN A 66 -6.50 10.93 -12.91
N LEU A 67 -6.84 11.08 -11.62
CA LEU A 67 -6.98 9.96 -10.70
C LEU A 67 -8.18 9.07 -11.08
N ARG A 68 -9.33 9.67 -11.41
CA ARG A 68 -10.53 8.91 -11.78
C ARG A 68 -10.40 8.23 -13.14
N ALA A 69 -9.63 8.82 -14.06
CA ALA A 69 -9.34 8.25 -15.39
C ALA A 69 -8.62 6.88 -15.35
N MET A 70 -8.04 6.49 -14.20
CA MET A 70 -7.40 5.19 -14.03
C MET A 70 -8.37 4.03 -13.83
N GLN A 71 -9.58 4.29 -13.32
CA GLN A 71 -10.54 3.26 -12.92
C GLN A 71 -10.77 2.19 -14.02
N PRO A 72 -10.93 2.54 -15.31
CA PRO A 72 -11.18 1.55 -16.36
C PRO A 72 -10.03 0.55 -16.57
N SER A 73 -8.80 0.89 -16.18
CA SER A 73 -7.62 0.02 -16.37
C SER A 73 -7.42 -1.00 -15.24
N LEU A 74 -8.14 -0.87 -14.12
CA LEU A 74 -7.90 -1.69 -12.92
C LEU A 74 -8.18 -3.18 -13.16
N THR A 75 -9.31 -3.49 -13.81
CA THR A 75 -9.71 -4.89 -14.07
C THR A 75 -8.71 -5.58 -14.99
N GLU A 76 -8.35 -4.94 -16.11
CA GLU A 76 -7.41 -5.51 -17.08
C GLU A 76 -6.02 -5.71 -16.45
N ALA A 77 -5.55 -4.72 -15.68
CA ALA A 77 -4.27 -4.84 -15.00
C ALA A 77 -4.26 -5.99 -13.99
N ALA A 78 -5.30 -6.11 -13.15
CA ALA A 78 -5.43 -7.22 -12.20
C ALA A 78 -5.48 -8.59 -12.89
N ALA A 79 -6.10 -8.68 -14.07
CA ALA A 79 -6.16 -9.92 -14.87
C ALA A 79 -4.79 -10.38 -15.39
N LEU A 80 -3.86 -9.45 -15.63
CA LEU A 80 -2.49 -9.77 -16.06
C LEU A 80 -1.64 -10.42 -14.96
N ILE A 81 -2.02 -10.28 -13.68
CA ILE A 81 -1.28 -10.88 -12.57
C ILE A 81 -1.61 -12.37 -12.50
N LEU A 82 -0.66 -13.23 -12.91
CA LEU A 82 -0.80 -14.69 -12.91
C LEU A 82 -2.13 -15.15 -13.53
N PRO A 83 -2.28 -15.12 -14.87
CA PRO A 83 -3.48 -15.59 -15.55
C PRO A 83 -3.86 -17.01 -15.10
N ASP A 84 -5.16 -17.27 -14.99
CA ASP A 84 -5.74 -18.56 -14.56
C ASP A 84 -5.36 -19.05 -13.15
N GLU A 85 -4.70 -18.20 -12.37
CA GLU A 85 -4.26 -18.50 -11.00
C GLU A 85 -4.94 -17.58 -9.98
N THR A 86 -5.24 -18.14 -8.81
CA THR A 86 -5.80 -17.39 -7.67
C THR A 86 -4.70 -16.63 -6.92
N LEU A 87 -5.05 -15.46 -6.39
CA LEU A 87 -4.23 -14.66 -5.48
C LEU A 87 -4.90 -14.63 -4.10
N ASP A 88 -4.12 -14.59 -3.03
CA ASP A 88 -4.64 -14.43 -1.67
C ASP A 88 -5.09 -12.97 -1.45
N VAL A 89 -4.29 -12.01 -1.93
CA VAL A 89 -4.55 -10.57 -1.79
C VAL A 89 -4.21 -9.86 -3.10
N VAL A 90 -5.01 -8.85 -3.46
CA VAL A 90 -4.64 -7.85 -4.47
C VAL A 90 -4.69 -6.46 -3.83
N MET A 91 -3.59 -5.72 -3.91
CA MET A 91 -3.48 -4.36 -3.40
C MET A 91 -3.40 -3.36 -4.56
N TYR A 92 -4.28 -2.36 -4.54
CA TYR A 92 -4.20 -1.23 -5.46
C TYR A 92 -3.42 -0.08 -4.84
N SER A 93 -2.26 0.27 -5.42
CA SER A 93 -1.37 1.27 -4.83
C SER A 93 -1.57 2.67 -5.38
N CYS A 94 -2.61 3.34 -4.89
CA CYS A 94 -2.71 4.79 -5.02
C CYS A 94 -3.67 5.35 -3.97
N THR A 95 -3.15 6.10 -2.98
CA THR A 95 -3.98 6.66 -1.90
C THR A 95 -4.99 7.68 -2.41
N SER A 96 -4.52 8.67 -3.18
CA SER A 96 -5.38 9.73 -3.70
C SER A 96 -6.44 9.20 -4.66
N ALA A 97 -6.10 8.23 -5.52
CA ALA A 97 -7.10 7.60 -6.38
C ALA A 97 -8.08 6.73 -5.59
N SER A 98 -7.65 6.07 -4.51
CA SER A 98 -8.59 5.30 -3.67
C SER A 98 -9.61 6.20 -2.99
N VAL A 99 -9.23 7.44 -2.63
CA VAL A 99 -10.18 8.46 -2.16
C VAL A 99 -11.14 8.90 -3.28
N VAL A 100 -10.61 9.21 -4.47
CA VAL A 100 -11.39 9.80 -5.58
C VAL A 100 -12.26 8.78 -6.32
N ILE A 101 -11.76 7.57 -6.55
CA ILE A 101 -12.48 6.46 -7.17
C ILE A 101 -13.43 5.82 -6.14
N GLY A 102 -12.96 5.66 -4.90
CA GLY A 102 -13.68 4.99 -3.82
C GLY A 102 -13.22 3.55 -3.64
N ASP A 103 -13.04 3.15 -2.38
CA ASP A 103 -12.55 1.80 -2.02
C ASP A 103 -13.42 0.67 -2.61
N SER A 104 -14.74 0.86 -2.61
CA SER A 104 -15.70 -0.14 -3.11
C SER A 104 -15.64 -0.29 -4.63
N GLU A 105 -15.48 0.81 -5.36
CA GLU A 105 -15.34 0.79 -6.82
C GLU A 105 -14.01 0.13 -7.23
N VAL A 106 -12.91 0.43 -6.53
CA VAL A 106 -11.62 -0.25 -6.72
C VAL A 106 -11.74 -1.75 -6.44
N ALA A 107 -12.39 -2.12 -5.33
CA ALA A 107 -12.61 -3.51 -4.97
C ALA A 107 -13.45 -4.26 -6.01
N ALA A 108 -14.52 -3.64 -6.52
CA ALA A 108 -15.35 -4.23 -7.57
C ALA A 108 -14.56 -4.48 -8.85
N ALA A 109 -13.73 -3.53 -9.29
CA ALA A 109 -12.91 -3.69 -10.49
C ALA A 109 -11.89 -4.82 -10.35
N ILE A 110 -11.20 -4.91 -9.21
CA ILE A 110 -10.25 -6.00 -8.94
C ILE A 110 -10.95 -7.35 -8.86
N LYS A 111 -12.08 -7.43 -8.14
CA LYS A 111 -12.86 -8.66 -7.98
C LYS A 111 -13.44 -9.18 -9.30
N ALA A 112 -13.68 -8.30 -10.28
CA ALA A 112 -14.10 -8.71 -11.62
C ALA A 112 -13.03 -9.56 -12.34
N ALA A 113 -11.74 -9.38 -12.01
CA ALA A 113 -10.64 -10.17 -12.56
C ALA A 113 -10.12 -11.27 -11.61
N LYS A 114 -10.17 -11.04 -10.30
CA LYS A 114 -9.64 -11.93 -9.25
C LYS A 114 -10.67 -12.11 -8.13
N PRO A 115 -11.76 -12.87 -8.36
CA PRO A 115 -12.91 -12.93 -7.47
C PRO A 115 -12.61 -13.50 -6.08
N GLU A 116 -11.59 -14.35 -5.93
CA GLU A 116 -11.20 -14.97 -4.66
C GLU A 116 -10.31 -14.07 -3.79
N ALA A 117 -9.59 -13.11 -4.39
CA ALA A 117 -8.56 -12.35 -3.69
C ALA A 117 -9.16 -11.34 -2.72
N ALA A 118 -8.64 -11.23 -1.50
CA ALA A 118 -8.94 -10.09 -0.64
C ALA A 118 -8.43 -8.81 -1.32
N VAL A 119 -9.17 -7.70 -1.24
CA VAL A 119 -8.75 -6.43 -1.85
C VAL A 119 -8.31 -5.45 -0.78
N VAL A 120 -7.13 -4.87 -0.97
CA VAL A 120 -6.56 -3.85 -0.07
C VAL A 120 -6.39 -2.54 -0.83
N THR A 121 -6.88 -1.45 -0.25
CA THR A 121 -6.58 -0.08 -0.69
C THR A 121 -5.82 0.67 0.42
N PRO A 122 -4.93 1.62 0.09
CA PRO A 122 -4.17 2.39 1.07
C PRO A 122 -5.04 3.13 2.07
N THR A 123 -6.14 3.69 1.61
CA THR A 123 -7.13 4.41 2.41
C THR A 123 -7.81 3.50 3.43
N ALA A 124 -8.36 2.36 2.99
CA ALA A 124 -9.01 1.40 3.89
C ALA A 124 -8.01 0.78 4.88
N ALA A 125 -6.81 0.41 4.41
CA ALA A 125 -5.75 -0.13 5.27
C ALA A 125 -5.29 0.90 6.31
N SER A 126 -5.19 2.18 5.93
CA SER A 126 -4.80 3.24 6.87
C SER A 126 -5.86 3.46 7.95
N VAL A 127 -7.15 3.39 7.60
CA VAL A 127 -8.25 3.44 8.57
C VAL A 127 -8.17 2.27 9.55
N GLN A 128 -8.02 1.05 9.03
CA GLN A 128 -7.86 -0.16 9.86
C GLN A 128 -6.64 -0.06 10.77
N GLY A 129 -5.51 0.42 10.26
CA GLY A 129 -4.28 0.59 11.03
C GLY A 129 -4.41 1.62 12.15
N LEU A 130 -5.02 2.77 11.86
CA LEU A 130 -5.29 3.80 12.87
C LEU A 130 -6.23 3.28 13.97
N ARG A 131 -7.26 2.49 13.61
CA ARG A 131 -8.18 1.88 14.59
C ARG A 131 -7.52 0.77 15.41
N ALA A 132 -6.67 -0.05 14.80
CA ALA A 132 -5.86 -1.04 15.52
C ALA A 132 -4.98 -0.36 16.58
N LEU A 133 -4.44 0.82 16.26
CA LEU A 133 -3.68 1.68 17.19
C LEU A 133 -4.57 2.46 18.17
N SER A 134 -5.88 2.25 18.14
CA SER A 134 -6.88 2.95 18.98
C SER A 134 -6.85 4.47 18.84
N ALA A 135 -6.43 4.99 17.68
CA ALA A 135 -6.40 6.42 17.40
C ALA A 135 -7.80 6.93 17.04
N ASN A 136 -8.23 8.04 17.66
CA ASN A 136 -9.46 8.75 17.33
C ASN A 136 -9.18 10.16 16.81
N ARG A 137 -8.08 10.78 17.27
CA ARG A 137 -7.60 12.08 16.82
C ARG A 137 -6.31 11.89 16.03
N ILE A 138 -6.22 12.47 14.84
CA ILE A 138 -5.07 12.28 13.97
C ILE A 138 -4.53 13.59 13.44
N SER A 139 -3.22 13.62 13.23
CA SER A 139 -2.59 14.55 12.30
C SER A 139 -2.42 13.87 10.96
N VAL A 140 -2.51 14.64 9.87
CA VAL A 140 -2.25 14.15 8.52
C VAL A 140 -1.11 14.95 7.90
N LEU A 141 -0.10 14.25 7.39
CA LEU A 141 0.94 14.80 6.53
C LEU A 141 0.75 14.23 5.12
N THR A 142 0.68 15.10 4.12
CA THR A 142 0.51 14.69 2.73
C THR A 142 1.43 15.49 1.82
N PRO A 143 1.98 14.87 0.75
CA PRO A 143 2.84 15.59 -0.17
C PRO A 143 2.07 16.52 -1.11
N TYR A 144 0.74 16.37 -1.22
CA TYR A 144 -0.07 17.02 -2.25
C TYR A 144 -0.31 18.52 -1.99
N THR A 145 -0.93 19.18 -2.96
CA THR A 145 -1.57 20.49 -2.80
C THR A 145 -2.79 20.42 -1.88
N ILE A 146 -3.27 21.58 -1.40
CA ILE A 146 -4.48 21.68 -0.57
C ILE A 146 -5.70 21.15 -1.32
N GLU A 147 -5.83 21.48 -2.61
CA GLU A 147 -6.94 21.06 -3.46
C GLU A 147 -7.04 19.53 -3.56
N THR A 148 -5.94 18.86 -3.91
CA THR A 148 -5.87 17.40 -3.99
C THR A 148 -6.06 16.73 -2.63
N SER A 149 -5.76 17.44 -1.55
CA SER A 149 -5.84 16.90 -0.19
C SER A 149 -7.21 17.02 0.46
N ARG A 150 -8.08 17.93 0.00
CA ARG A 150 -9.41 18.13 0.59
C ARG A 150 -10.24 16.84 0.65
N PRO A 151 -10.38 16.06 -0.44
CA PRO A 151 -11.17 14.82 -0.40
C PRO A 151 -10.63 13.81 0.62
N MET A 152 -9.33 13.84 0.90
CA MET A 152 -8.71 12.96 1.89
C MET A 152 -9.07 13.36 3.31
N ALA A 153 -9.09 14.66 3.61
CA ALA A 153 -9.57 15.13 4.91
C ALA A 153 -11.02 14.70 5.15
N ASP A 154 -11.88 14.88 4.14
CA ASP A 154 -13.29 14.49 4.21
C ASP A 154 -13.43 12.96 4.41
N TYR A 155 -12.66 12.15 3.66
CA TYR A 155 -12.65 10.69 3.78
C TYR A 155 -12.39 10.19 5.21
N PHE A 156 -11.40 10.76 5.91
CA PHE A 156 -11.07 10.36 7.28
C PHE A 156 -12.07 10.94 8.30
N ALA A 157 -12.54 12.17 8.09
CA ALA A 157 -13.55 12.78 8.95
C ALA A 157 -14.88 11.99 8.93
N GLU A 158 -15.34 11.57 7.74
CA GLU A 158 -16.52 10.73 7.56
C GLU A 158 -16.41 9.36 8.25
N ARG A 159 -15.18 8.89 8.51
CA ARG A 159 -14.90 7.62 9.20
C ARG A 159 -14.72 7.77 10.71
N GLY A 160 -14.99 8.96 11.23
CA GLY A 160 -15.04 9.28 12.65
C GLY A 160 -13.74 9.79 13.26
N PHE A 161 -12.71 10.08 12.45
CA PHE A 161 -11.48 10.65 12.97
C PHE A 161 -11.58 12.16 13.13
N ALA A 162 -11.16 12.68 14.30
CA ALA A 162 -10.95 14.11 14.49
C ALA A 162 -9.58 14.51 13.92
N ILE A 163 -9.56 15.42 12.95
CA ILE A 163 -8.32 15.88 12.33
C ILE A 163 -7.79 17.11 13.08
N ASP A 164 -6.73 16.92 13.85
CA ASP A 164 -6.11 17.97 14.70
C ASP A 164 -5.09 18.83 13.95
N GLY A 165 -4.59 18.32 12.83
CA GLY A 165 -3.69 19.03 11.94
C GLY A 165 -3.63 18.37 10.58
N PHE A 166 -3.51 19.18 9.54
CA PHE A 166 -3.44 18.70 8.16
C PHE A 166 -2.39 19.51 7.39
N THR A 167 -1.24 18.89 7.12
CA THR A 167 -0.07 19.53 6.51
C THR A 167 0.11 19.07 5.07
N CYS A 168 0.15 20.01 4.13
CA CYS A 168 0.31 19.78 2.69
C CYS A 168 1.67 20.29 2.20
N LEU A 169 2.47 19.45 1.52
CA LEU A 169 3.78 19.88 0.98
C LEU A 169 3.70 20.55 -0.41
N GLY A 170 2.54 20.51 -1.08
CA GLY A 170 2.29 21.29 -2.29
C GLY A 170 2.82 20.69 -3.60
N LEU A 171 3.24 19.42 -3.60
CA LEU A 171 3.74 18.76 -4.81
C LEU A 171 2.59 18.25 -5.69
N THR A 172 2.82 18.23 -7.00
CA THR A 172 1.84 17.78 -8.01
C THR A 172 2.33 16.59 -8.83
N ASP A 173 3.59 16.18 -8.67
CA ASP A 173 4.23 15.09 -9.41
C ASP A 173 4.68 13.98 -8.45
N ASP A 174 4.13 12.77 -8.62
CA ASP A 174 4.46 11.62 -7.79
C ASP A 174 5.95 11.22 -7.84
N ARG A 175 6.65 11.51 -8.94
CA ARG A 175 8.10 11.29 -9.09
C ARG A 175 8.91 12.28 -8.26
N GLU A 176 8.38 13.47 -7.98
CA GLU A 176 8.96 14.40 -7.01
C GLU A 176 8.72 13.91 -5.58
N MET A 177 7.51 13.43 -5.29
CA MET A 177 7.14 12.88 -3.99
C MET A 177 8.03 11.68 -3.60
N ALA A 178 8.34 10.81 -4.57
CA ALA A 178 9.27 9.69 -4.40
C ALA A 178 10.71 10.13 -4.08
N ARG A 179 11.09 11.35 -4.46
CA ARG A 179 12.43 11.91 -4.24
C ARG A 179 12.55 12.71 -2.95
N ILE A 180 11.45 12.97 -2.22
CA ILE A 180 11.54 13.55 -0.86
C ILE A 180 12.46 12.66 -0.03
N SER A 181 13.49 13.25 0.57
CA SER A 181 14.50 12.49 1.31
C SER A 181 13.89 11.91 2.60
N PRO A 182 14.34 10.74 3.09
CA PRO A 182 13.79 10.19 4.34
C PRO A 182 13.99 11.12 5.54
N LYS A 183 15.11 11.87 5.56
CA LYS A 183 15.38 12.89 6.59
C LYS A 183 14.34 14.01 6.58
N GLU A 184 13.96 14.47 5.39
CA GLU A 184 12.90 15.48 5.23
C GLU A 184 11.54 14.92 5.64
N ILE A 185 11.23 13.66 5.31
CA ILE A 185 9.99 13.00 5.77
C ILE A 185 9.92 13.01 7.30
N VAL A 186 11.03 12.67 7.99
CA VAL A 186 11.10 12.70 9.46
C VAL A 186 10.96 14.12 10.01
N ALA A 187 11.58 15.12 9.37
CA ALA A 187 11.46 16.52 9.78
C ALA A 187 10.01 17.03 9.66
N PHE A 188 9.38 16.86 8.49
CA PHE A 188 7.99 17.26 8.29
C PHE A 188 7.01 16.47 9.16
N ALA A 189 7.29 15.21 9.47
CA ALA A 189 6.47 14.44 10.40
C ALA A 189 6.48 15.03 11.82
N LYS A 190 7.62 15.53 12.30
CA LYS A 190 7.71 16.24 13.59
C LYS A 190 6.88 17.52 13.59
N GLU A 191 6.95 18.28 12.50
CA GLU A 191 6.20 19.53 12.34
C GLU A 191 4.69 19.30 12.25
N ALA A 192 4.28 18.23 11.55
CA ALA A 192 2.86 17.92 11.34
C ALA A 192 2.20 17.26 12.56
N ALA A 193 2.96 16.64 13.46
CA ALA A 193 2.44 15.92 14.62
C ALA A 193 1.92 16.89 15.70
N ALA A 194 0.62 17.20 15.65
CA ALA A 194 -0.01 18.07 16.63
C ALA A 194 0.02 17.42 18.03
N PRO A 195 0.25 18.18 19.13
CA PRO A 195 0.31 17.64 20.48
C PRO A 195 -0.95 16.88 20.92
N ALA A 196 -2.14 17.25 20.43
CA ALA A 196 -3.41 16.61 20.78
C ALA A 196 -3.72 15.32 20.01
N SER A 197 -3.03 15.05 18.89
CA SER A 197 -3.28 13.85 18.07
C SER A 197 -2.85 12.58 18.78
N ASP A 198 -3.61 11.51 18.63
CA ASP A 198 -3.24 10.16 19.08
C ASP A 198 -2.18 9.55 18.16
N ALA A 199 -2.30 9.78 16.85
CA ALA A 199 -1.40 9.25 15.82
C ALA A 199 -1.15 10.24 14.68
N LEU A 200 -0.08 9.99 13.92
CA LEU A 200 0.20 10.67 12.65
C LEU A 200 -0.07 9.73 11.48
N PHE A 201 -0.87 10.19 10.51
CA PHE A 201 -1.00 9.54 9.21
C PHE A 201 -0.15 10.28 8.16
N ILE A 202 0.73 9.56 7.47
CA ILE A 202 1.55 10.05 6.36
C ILE A 202 1.01 9.45 5.06
N SER A 203 0.41 10.31 4.25
CA SER A 203 -0.26 9.91 3.02
C SER A 203 0.68 9.81 1.82
N CYS A 204 0.12 9.21 0.77
CA CYS A 204 0.68 8.91 -0.53
C CYS A 204 1.56 7.67 -0.56
N THR A 205 1.25 6.77 -1.49
CA THR A 205 2.05 5.58 -1.75
C THR A 205 3.40 5.92 -2.40
N ALA A 206 3.52 7.09 -3.04
CA ALA A 206 4.78 7.59 -3.61
C ALA A 206 5.75 8.15 -2.56
N VAL A 207 5.34 8.35 -1.30
CA VAL A 207 6.23 8.85 -0.25
C VAL A 207 6.93 7.69 0.43
N ARG A 208 8.26 7.74 0.53
CA ARG A 208 9.11 6.70 1.14
C ARG A 208 9.07 6.68 2.68
N ALA A 209 7.87 6.83 3.25
CA ALA A 209 7.64 6.91 4.69
C ALA A 209 7.73 5.54 5.38
N ALA A 210 7.36 4.45 4.71
CA ALA A 210 7.35 3.11 5.29
C ALA A 210 8.73 2.69 5.85
N GLY A 211 9.81 3.10 5.18
CA GLY A 211 11.18 2.80 5.61
C GLY A 211 11.70 3.61 6.81
N VAL A 212 10.95 4.60 7.31
CA VAL A 212 11.36 5.46 8.44
C VAL A 212 10.29 5.56 9.53
N ILE A 213 9.27 4.70 9.53
CA ILE A 213 8.19 4.73 10.53
C ILE A 213 8.73 4.70 11.96
N ALA A 214 9.58 3.73 12.29
CA ALA A 214 10.11 3.59 13.64
C ALA A 214 10.94 4.82 14.08
N GLU A 215 11.70 5.44 13.16
CA GLU A 215 12.44 6.67 13.43
C GLU A 215 11.49 7.83 13.72
N ILE A 216 10.40 7.95 12.96
CA ILE A 216 9.38 8.98 13.18
C ILE A 216 8.69 8.76 14.53
N GLU A 217 8.23 7.53 14.81
CA GLU A 217 7.57 7.19 16.07
C GLU A 217 8.46 7.49 17.28
N GLN A 218 9.76 7.17 17.20
CA GLN A 218 10.74 7.51 18.22
C GLN A 218 10.84 9.03 18.42
N ALA A 219 10.83 9.79 17.32
CA ALA A 219 11.07 11.22 17.36
C ALA A 219 9.85 12.04 17.79
N ILE A 220 8.63 11.56 17.54
CA ILE A 220 7.38 12.25 17.92
C ILE A 220 6.70 11.64 19.16
N GLY A 221 7.11 10.44 19.58
CA GLY A 221 6.56 9.72 20.73
C GLY A 221 5.19 9.08 20.51
N LYS A 222 4.64 9.17 19.29
CA LYS A 222 3.28 8.75 18.92
C LYS A 222 3.31 7.70 17.82
N PRO A 223 2.30 6.81 17.73
CA PRO A 223 2.16 5.89 16.60
C PRO A 223 2.06 6.61 15.26
N VAL A 224 2.61 5.98 14.23
CA VAL A 224 2.60 6.50 12.85
C VAL A 224 2.04 5.44 11.92
N VAL A 225 1.15 5.87 11.03
CA VAL A 225 0.63 5.08 9.92
C VAL A 225 1.05 5.76 8.63
N SER A 226 1.52 5.02 7.63
CA SER A 226 1.65 5.52 6.27
C SER A 226 0.94 4.63 5.27
N SER A 227 0.63 5.15 4.09
CA SER A 227 -0.08 4.40 3.05
C SER A 227 0.56 3.04 2.74
N ASN A 228 1.87 2.99 2.47
CA ASN A 228 2.56 1.73 2.15
C ASN A 228 2.74 0.85 3.39
N TYR A 229 2.96 1.46 4.56
CA TYR A 229 3.13 0.73 5.81
C TYR A 229 1.85 0.00 6.22
N ALA A 230 0.70 0.68 6.11
CA ALA A 230 -0.61 0.14 6.42
C ALA A 230 -1.01 -0.97 5.46
N THR A 231 -0.77 -0.80 4.15
CA THR A 231 -1.08 -1.86 3.17
C THR A 231 -0.18 -3.07 3.32
N ALA A 232 1.12 -2.88 3.60
CA ALA A 232 2.04 -3.97 3.89
C ALA A 232 1.58 -4.76 5.13
N TRP A 233 1.23 -4.07 6.22
CA TRP A 233 0.67 -4.68 7.43
C TRP A 233 -0.60 -5.47 7.13
N ALA A 234 -1.58 -4.87 6.46
CA ALA A 234 -2.85 -5.53 6.15
C ALA A 234 -2.65 -6.78 5.27
N CYS A 235 -1.79 -6.69 4.25
CA CYS A 235 -1.50 -7.82 3.37
C CYS A 235 -0.81 -8.98 4.11
N LEU A 236 0.16 -8.68 4.99
CA LEU A 236 0.80 -9.69 5.84
C LEU A 236 -0.23 -10.43 6.69
N ARG A 237 -1.12 -9.70 7.38
CA ARG A 237 -2.17 -10.30 8.22
C ARG A 237 -3.14 -11.15 7.42
N LEU A 238 -3.61 -10.67 6.27
CA LEU A 238 -4.49 -11.43 5.37
C LEU A 238 -3.82 -12.69 4.80
N CYS A 239 -2.49 -12.69 4.65
CA CYS A 239 -1.71 -13.87 4.28
C CYS A 239 -1.39 -14.80 5.47
N GLY A 240 -1.87 -14.48 6.68
CA GLY A 240 -1.64 -15.27 7.89
C GLY A 240 -0.20 -15.15 8.42
N ASP A 241 0.50 -14.06 8.09
CA ASP A 241 1.74 -13.66 8.75
C ASP A 241 1.40 -12.74 9.93
N ARG A 242 1.54 -13.30 11.12
CA ARG A 242 1.27 -12.61 12.40
C ARG A 242 2.56 -12.32 13.17
N GLU A 243 3.71 -12.44 12.53
CA GLU A 243 4.99 -12.15 13.17
C GLU A 243 5.04 -10.66 13.53
N ALA A 244 5.34 -10.39 14.80
CA ALA A 244 5.56 -9.03 15.30
C ALA A 244 6.91 -8.51 14.81
N ARG A 245 6.91 -7.30 14.26
CA ARG A 245 8.12 -6.64 13.74
C ARG A 245 8.29 -5.25 14.36
N PRO A 246 8.59 -5.15 15.68
CA PRO A 246 8.65 -3.88 16.39
C PRO A 246 9.68 -2.90 15.79
N GLN A 247 10.73 -3.41 15.14
CA GLN A 247 11.71 -2.61 14.42
C GLN A 247 11.13 -1.84 13.22
N LEU A 248 9.94 -2.22 12.74
CA LEU A 248 9.22 -1.54 11.65
C LEU A 248 8.16 -0.55 12.16
N GLY A 249 7.93 -0.49 13.48
CA GLY A 249 6.96 0.40 14.13
C GLY A 249 5.80 -0.33 14.81
N ARG A 250 5.02 0.41 15.60
CA ARG A 250 3.99 -0.15 16.51
C ARG A 250 2.89 -0.94 15.81
N LEU A 251 2.42 -0.49 14.64
CA LEU A 251 1.35 -1.18 13.90
C LEU A 251 1.73 -2.62 13.52
N MET A 252 3.00 -2.90 13.21
CA MET A 252 3.47 -4.23 12.81
C MET A 252 3.48 -5.25 13.95
N GLU A 253 3.16 -4.83 15.18
CA GLU A 253 2.96 -5.72 16.33
C GLU A 253 1.49 -6.16 16.48
N LEU A 254 0.56 -5.50 15.77
CA LEU A 254 -0.87 -5.64 16.00
C LEU A 254 -1.55 -6.59 14.99
N PRO A 255 -2.62 -7.30 15.39
CA PRO A 255 -3.48 -8.07 14.48
C PRO A 255 -4.45 -7.16 13.72
N LEU A 256 -5.06 -7.68 12.64
CA LEU A 256 -6.15 -6.99 11.95
C LEU A 256 -7.42 -7.00 12.84
N GLU A 257 -8.26 -5.96 12.79
CA GLU A 257 -9.41 -5.82 13.70
C GLU A 257 -10.41 -6.98 13.67
N GLU A 258 -10.63 -7.60 12.51
CA GLU A 258 -11.53 -8.75 12.35
C GLU A 258 -11.05 -10.01 13.11
N GLU A 259 -9.86 -9.96 13.69
CA GLU A 259 -9.23 -11.03 14.46
C GLU A 259 -9.15 -10.74 15.98
N ARG A 260 -9.74 -9.64 16.46
CA ARG A 260 -9.81 -9.32 17.89
C ARG A 260 -10.97 -10.08 18.55
N PRO A 261 -10.75 -10.79 19.68
CA PRO A 261 -11.79 -11.52 20.40
C PRO A 261 -12.86 -10.60 20.99
#